data_AF-A0A962NC15-F1
#
_entry.id   AF-A0A962NC15-F1
#
_cell.length_a   1.000
_cell.length_b   1.000
_cell.length_c   1.000
_cell.angle_alpha   90.00
_cell.angle_beta   90.00
_cell.angle_gamma   90.00
#
_symmetry.space_group_name_H-M   'P 1'
#
loop_
_entity.id
_entity.type
_entity.pdbx_description
1 polymer ?
#
loop_
_entity_poly.entity_id
_entity_poly.type
_entity_poly.pdbx_seq_one_letter_code
_entity_poly.pdbx_strand_id
1 'polypeptide(L)' 'VNQFNARARLPQRVVDELLAEKLPVLPTYISSSVKIKESHEAAKPMVYLDGSHKLTQEYRALYRQLVG' A
#
# COMPACT_ATOMS: atom_id res chain seq x y z
N VAL A 1 -4.30 1.21 3.67
CA VAL A 1 -4.64 -0.25 3.63
C VAL A 1 -3.51 -1.01 2.96
N ASN A 2 -3.06 -2.12 3.53
CA ASN A 2 -1.92 -2.90 3.00
C ASN A 2 -2.39 -4.08 2.14
N GLN A 3 -1.53 -4.50 1.20
CA GLN A 3 -1.78 -5.64 0.30
C GLN A 3 -3.13 -5.56 -0.43
N PHE A 4 -3.54 -4.36 -0.79
CA PHE A 4 -4.85 -4.07 -1.36
C PHE A 4 -4.95 -4.62 -2.79
N ASN A 5 -6.00 -5.40 -3.04
CA ASN A 5 -6.36 -5.86 -4.37
C ASN A 5 -7.69 -5.23 -4.80
N ALA A 6 -7.61 -4.23 -5.69
CA ALA A 6 -8.78 -3.48 -6.16
C ALA A 6 -9.82 -4.33 -6.91
N ARG A 7 -9.45 -5.53 -7.37
CA ARG A 7 -10.37 -6.46 -8.05
C ARG A 7 -11.09 -7.39 -7.05
N ALA A 8 -10.64 -7.45 -5.81
CA ALA A 8 -11.24 -8.30 -4.78
C ALA A 8 -12.36 -7.57 -4.05
N ARG A 9 -13.49 -8.25 -3.84
CA ARG A 9 -14.67 -7.67 -3.16
C ARG A 9 -14.46 -7.44 -1.67
N LEU A 10 -13.77 -8.36 -0.99
CA LEU A 10 -13.62 -8.30 0.46
C LEU A 10 -12.79 -7.09 0.94
N PRO A 11 -11.60 -6.77 0.37
CA PRO A 11 -10.85 -5.59 0.78
C PRO A 11 -11.61 -4.29 0.60
N GLN A 12 -12.38 -4.16 -0.49
CA GLN A 12 -13.19 -2.96 -0.73
C GLN A 12 -14.29 -2.82 0.33
N ARG A 13 -15.05 -3.89 0.60
CA ARG A 13 -16.10 -3.88 1.62
C ARG A 13 -15.58 -3.50 3.01
N VAL A 14 -14.44 -4.05 3.42
CA VAL A 14 -13.86 -3.75 4.73
C VAL A 14 -13.50 -2.27 4.84
N VAL A 15 -12.96 -1.68 3.76
CA VAL A 15 -12.66 -0.25 3.72
C VAL A 15 -13.92 0.60 3.80
N ASP A 16 -14.95 0.23 3.06
CA ASP A 16 -16.23 0.95 3.04
C ASP A 16 -16.92 0.90 4.42
N GLU A 17 -16.86 -0.25 5.12
CA GLU A 17 -17.37 -0.44 6.48
C GLU A 17 -16.62 0.46 7.48
N LEU A 18 -15.28 0.51 7.44
CA LEU A 18 -14.47 1.41 8.29
C LEU A 18 -14.81 2.89 8.05
N LEU A 19 -15.00 3.29 6.79
CA LEU A 19 -15.38 4.66 6.43
C LEU A 19 -16.79 5.01 6.94
N ALA A 20 -17.74 4.06 6.84
CA ALA A 20 -19.10 4.23 7.36
C ALA A 20 -19.12 4.42 8.88
N GLU A 21 -18.23 3.73 9.60
CA GLU A 21 -18.02 3.88 11.04
C GLU A 21 -17.25 5.17 11.42
N LYS A 22 -16.89 6.00 10.44
CA LYS A 22 -16.10 7.24 10.62
C LYS A 22 -14.73 7.00 11.24
N LEU A 23 -14.16 5.82 11.03
CA LEU A 23 -12.80 5.50 11.45
C LEU A 23 -11.79 6.13 10.48
N PRO A 24 -10.60 6.54 10.98
CA PRO A 24 -9.58 7.15 10.14
C PRO A 24 -8.99 6.11 9.18
N VAL A 25 -9.19 6.33 7.89
CA VAL A 25 -8.59 5.53 6.81
C VAL A 25 -7.78 6.44 5.89
N LEU A 26 -6.50 6.14 5.71
CA LEU A 26 -5.65 6.86 4.77
C LEU A 26 -6.04 6.51 3.32
N PRO A 27 -6.15 7.50 2.42
CA PRO A 27 -6.63 7.28 1.05
C PRO A 27 -5.59 6.61 0.15
N THR A 28 -4.33 6.50 0.58
CA THR A 28 -3.32 5.69 -0.14
C THR A 28 -3.36 4.22 0.30
N TYR A 29 -3.69 3.36 -0.66
CA TYR A 29 -3.64 1.91 -0.51
C TYR A 29 -2.34 1.36 -1.12
N ILE A 30 -1.76 0.37 -0.46
CA ILE A 30 -0.53 -0.29 -0.89
C ILE A 30 -0.91 -1.60 -1.57
N SER A 31 -0.60 -1.75 -2.85
CA SER A 31 -0.92 -2.94 -3.63
C SER A 31 -0.13 -4.16 -3.15
N SER A 32 -0.65 -5.37 -3.40
CA SER A 32 0.18 -6.58 -3.30
C SER A 32 1.14 -6.67 -4.49
N SER A 33 2.37 -7.15 -4.26
CA SER A 33 3.36 -7.35 -5.32
C SER A 33 4.42 -8.36 -4.89
N VAL A 34 4.84 -9.24 -5.80
CA VAL A 34 5.97 -10.16 -5.58
C VAL A 34 7.27 -9.39 -5.31
N LYS A 35 7.41 -8.15 -5.82
CA LYS A 35 8.57 -7.29 -5.57
C LYS A 35 8.81 -7.02 -4.08
N ILE A 36 7.77 -6.99 -3.24
CA ILE A 36 7.99 -6.83 -1.80
C ILE A 36 8.68 -8.07 -1.20
N LYS A 37 8.32 -9.27 -1.67
CA LYS A 37 8.95 -10.52 -1.23
C LYS A 37 10.41 -10.57 -1.67
N GLU A 38 10.68 -10.24 -2.94
CA GLU A 38 12.05 -10.13 -3.47
C GLU A 38 12.89 -9.09 -2.68
N SER A 39 12.27 -7.97 -2.28
CA SER A 39 12.90 -6.95 -1.43
C SER A 39 13.29 -7.49 -0.05
N HIS A 40 12.44 -8.31 0.56
CA HIS A 40 12.76 -8.99 1.81
C HIS A 40 13.87 -10.02 1.66
N GLU A 41 13.82 -10.86 0.61
CA GLU A 41 14.86 -11.86 0.33
C GLU A 41 16.23 -11.21 0.06
N ALA A 42 16.27 -10.09 -0.63
CA ALA A 42 17.48 -9.31 -0.88
C ALA A 42 17.90 -8.39 0.28
N ALA A 43 17.13 -8.34 1.38
CA ALA A 43 17.29 -7.40 2.50
C ALA A 43 17.45 -5.93 2.04
N LYS A 44 16.81 -5.56 0.93
CA LYS A 44 16.99 -4.27 0.26
C LYS A 44 15.65 -3.57 0.11
N PRO A 45 15.42 -2.41 0.77
CA PRO A 45 14.15 -1.68 0.67
C PRO A 45 13.77 -1.37 -0.78
N MET A 46 12.46 -1.39 -1.08
CA MET A 46 11.92 -1.17 -2.43
C MET A 46 12.45 0.09 -3.13
N VAL A 47 12.63 1.20 -2.40
CA VAL A 47 13.17 2.44 -2.97
C VAL A 47 14.59 2.30 -3.54
N TYR A 48 15.39 1.37 -2.99
CA TYR A 48 16.73 1.06 -3.45
C TYR A 48 16.78 -0.16 -4.37
N LEU A 49 15.80 -1.06 -4.28
CA LEU A 49 15.69 -2.23 -5.16
C LEU A 49 15.14 -1.84 -6.54
N ASP A 50 13.99 -1.15 -6.57
CA ASP A 50 13.34 -0.66 -7.78
C ASP A 50 12.57 0.64 -7.46
N GLY A 51 13.28 1.76 -7.63
CA GLY A 51 12.74 3.09 -7.38
C GLY A 51 11.53 3.47 -8.25
N SER A 52 11.42 2.86 -9.44
CA SER A 52 10.41 3.19 -10.44
C SER A 52 9.12 2.39 -10.28
N HIS A 53 9.20 1.26 -9.56
CA HIS A 53 8.07 0.36 -9.35
C HIS A 53 6.85 1.05 -8.74
N LYS A 54 5.65 0.65 -9.18
CA LYS A 54 4.36 1.16 -8.67
C LYS A 54 4.29 1.13 -7.13
N LEU A 55 4.68 0.02 -6.51
CA LEU A 55 4.68 -0.13 -5.05
C LEU A 55 5.57 0.90 -4.34
N THR A 56 6.73 1.22 -4.92
CA THR A 56 7.63 2.26 -4.39
C THR A 56 6.95 3.63 -4.44
N GLN A 57 6.22 3.94 -5.52
CA GLN A 57 5.48 5.18 -5.64
C GLN A 57 4.30 5.26 -4.66
N GLU A 58 3.61 4.14 -4.42
CA GLU A 58 2.54 4.03 -3.41
C GLU A 58 3.09 4.27 -1.99
N TYR A 59 4.24 3.71 -1.63
CA TYR A 59 4.91 4.01 -0.36
C TYR A 59 5.34 5.48 -0.23
N ARG A 60 5.86 6.09 -1.31
CA ARG A 60 6.18 7.53 -1.33
C ARG A 60 4.94 8.40 -1.15
N ALA A 61 3.82 8.03 -1.78
CA ALA A 61 2.55 8.72 -1.61
C ALA A 61 2.02 8.61 -0.17
N LEU A 62 2.08 7.43 0.42
CA LEU A 62 1.72 7.21 1.81
C LEU A 62 2.59 8.03 2.76
N TYR A 63 3.91 8.04 2.56
CA TYR A 63 4.83 8.84 3.38
C TYR A 63 4.49 10.33 3.34
N ARG A 64 4.17 10.87 2.15
CA ARG A 64 3.73 12.27 2.00
C ARG A 64 2.45 12.59 2.75
N GLN A 65 1.54 11.62 2.92
CA GLN A 65 0.30 11.81 3.69
C GLN A 65 0.50 11.72 5.21
N LEU A 66 1.55 11.04 5.66
CA LEU A 66 1.86 10.89 7.08
C LEU A 66 2.67 12.06 7.63
N VAL A 67 3.47 12.70 6.78
CA VAL A 67 4.44 13.74 7.16
C VAL A 67 4.04 15.13 6.65
N GLY A 68 3.07 15.21 5.74
CA GLY A 68 2.41 16.46 5.34
C GLY A 68 1.24 16.79 6.23
#